data_AF-A0A497CJ61-F1
#
_entry.id   AF-A0A497CJ61-F1
#
_cell.length_a   1.000
_cell.length_b   1.000
_cell.length_c   1.000
_cell.angle_alpha   90.00
_cell.angle_beta   90.00
_cell.angle_gamma   90.00
#
_symmetry.space_group_name_H-M   'P 1'
#
loop_
_entity.id
_entity.type
_entity.pdbx_description
1 polymer ?
#
loop_
_entity_poly.entity_id
_entity_poly.type
_entity_poly.pdbx_seq_one_letter_code
_entity_poly.pdbx_strand_id
1 'polypeptide(L)'
;DDVLYALSKNAFYKIDIINNKVTEYEFSMPNVLSCVYDAYTDKVILINKNTGNNGKNIFIKKLEELTEIVVTQKALYSSNNSRYLFWGLGSVILLLVLIILRQTIFVKFKKGESIIYNKKNNTFEFKQKAIVFEKEQHLLFVFLINNQDKFILLDKINALFKNQDTQESYITINKRRDIAVKELVFKLKTLLNKERNEILIERKNDKDKRIKEIKLGISVQVIG
;
A
#
# COMPACT_ATOMS: atom_id res chain seq x y z
N ASP A 1 -46.55 -27.30 -9.41
CA ASP A 1 -45.99 -26.02 -9.88
C ASP A 1 -46.20 -24.96 -8.81
N ASP A 2 -45.12 -24.46 -8.21
CA ASP A 2 -45.17 -23.40 -7.19
C ASP A 2 -45.27 -22.03 -7.87
N VAL A 3 -46.35 -21.86 -8.62
CA VAL A 3 -46.68 -20.66 -9.36
C VAL A 3 -47.88 -20.00 -8.69
N LEU A 4 -47.70 -18.76 -8.26
CA LEU A 4 -48.78 -17.95 -7.72
C LEU A 4 -49.30 -17.02 -8.81
N TYR A 5 -50.62 -16.98 -8.99
CA TYR A 5 -51.28 -16.00 -9.83
C TYR A 5 -51.87 -14.90 -8.95
N ALA A 6 -51.57 -13.64 -9.26
CA ALA A 6 -52.07 -12.49 -8.53
C ALA A 6 -52.73 -11.51 -9.48
N LEU A 7 -53.90 -10.99 -9.09
CA LEU A 7 -54.64 -10.01 -9.86
C LEU A 7 -54.59 -8.65 -9.17
N SER A 8 -54.22 -7.61 -9.92
CA SER A 8 -54.31 -6.21 -9.51
C SER A 8 -55.31 -5.48 -10.41
N LYS A 9 -55.63 -4.21 -10.08
CA LYS A 9 -56.63 -3.40 -10.79
C LYS A 9 -56.39 -3.32 -12.31
N ASN A 10 -55.12 -3.31 -12.73
CA ASN A 10 -54.72 -3.07 -14.12
C ASN A 10 -53.75 -4.12 -14.68
N ALA A 11 -53.46 -5.18 -13.92
CA ALA A 11 -52.40 -6.13 -14.28
C ALA A 11 -52.66 -7.50 -13.68
N PHE A 12 -52.31 -8.54 -14.43
CA PHE A 12 -52.30 -9.92 -13.98
C PHE A 12 -50.85 -10.38 -13.84
N TYR A 13 -50.50 -11.03 -12.73
CA TYR A 13 -49.14 -11.44 -12.43
C TYR A 13 -49.05 -12.95 -12.30
N LYS A 14 -48.04 -13.53 -12.94
CA LYS A 14 -47.56 -14.89 -12.66
C LYS A 14 -46.25 -14.79 -11.91
N ILE A 15 -46.26 -15.24 -10.67
CA ILE A 15 -45.11 -15.24 -9.77
C ILE A 15 -44.61 -16.67 -9.68
N ASP A 16 -43.48 -16.92 -10.31
CA ASP A 16 -42.75 -18.17 -10.24
C ASP A 16 -41.69 -18.05 -9.13
N ILE A 17 -41.98 -18.66 -7.99
CA ILE A 17 -41.16 -18.58 -6.78
C ILE A 17 -39.85 -19.34 -7.00
N ILE A 18 -39.93 -20.53 -7.63
CA ILE A 18 -38.78 -21.40 -7.87
C ILE A 18 -37.79 -20.72 -8.82
N ASN A 19 -38.29 -20.12 -9.90
CA ASN A 19 -37.44 -19.50 -10.91
C ASN A 19 -37.13 -18.03 -10.64
N ASN A 20 -37.54 -17.48 -9.48
CA ASN A 20 -37.34 -16.08 -9.10
C ASN A 20 -37.84 -15.10 -10.18
N LYS A 21 -39.01 -15.37 -10.77
CA LYS A 21 -39.54 -14.61 -11.91
C LYS A 21 -40.94 -14.10 -11.62
N VAL A 22 -41.17 -12.82 -11.91
CA VAL A 22 -42.50 -12.21 -11.96
C VAL A 22 -42.76 -11.80 -13.40
N THR A 23 -43.82 -12.35 -13.97
CA THR A 23 -44.31 -12.00 -15.31
C THR A 23 -45.60 -11.23 -15.16
N GLU A 24 -45.63 -10.02 -15.67
CA GLU A 24 -46.79 -9.14 -15.72
C GLU A 24 -47.46 -9.30 -17.09
N TYR A 25 -48.78 -9.52 -17.07
CA TYR A 25 -49.63 -9.64 -18.24
C TYR A 25 -50.63 -8.50 -18.28
N GLU A 26 -51.03 -8.13 -19.49
CA GLU A 26 -52.02 -7.09 -19.72
C GLU A 26 -53.38 -7.54 -19.18
N PHE A 27 -54.00 -6.71 -18.35
CA PHE A 27 -55.32 -7.00 -17.80
C PHE A 27 -56.20 -5.74 -17.83
N SER A 28 -57.22 -5.76 -18.68
CA SER A 28 -58.19 -4.69 -18.80
C SER A 28 -59.58 -5.17 -18.41
N MET A 29 -59.92 -5.01 -17.13
CA MET A 29 -61.30 -5.09 -16.66
C MET A 29 -61.56 -4.07 -15.54
N PRO A 30 -62.48 -3.12 -15.72
CA PRO A 30 -62.82 -2.17 -14.67
C PRO A 30 -63.59 -2.85 -13.53
N ASN A 31 -63.29 -2.43 -12.30
CA ASN A 31 -64.08 -2.71 -11.09
C ASN A 31 -64.23 -4.20 -10.70
N VAL A 32 -63.15 -4.97 -10.77
CA VAL A 32 -63.12 -6.35 -10.24
C VAL A 32 -63.33 -6.35 -8.72
N LEU A 33 -64.36 -7.05 -8.25
CA LEU A 33 -64.70 -7.23 -6.84
C LEU A 33 -64.13 -8.53 -6.27
N SER A 34 -64.12 -9.60 -7.07
CA SER A 34 -63.65 -10.92 -6.66
C SER A 34 -63.14 -11.69 -7.87
N CYS A 35 -62.14 -12.53 -7.61
CA CYS A 35 -61.51 -13.43 -8.57
C CYS A 35 -61.38 -14.79 -7.89
N VAL A 36 -61.90 -15.83 -8.53
CA VAL A 36 -61.78 -17.22 -8.08
C VAL A 36 -61.23 -18.06 -9.22
N TYR A 37 -60.17 -18.81 -8.95
CA TYR A 37 -59.62 -19.77 -9.89
C TYR A 37 -60.18 -21.17 -9.62
N ASP A 38 -60.69 -21.81 -10.66
CA ASP A 38 -61.11 -23.20 -10.64
C ASP A 38 -60.04 -24.07 -11.32
N ALA A 39 -59.29 -24.81 -10.49
CA ALA A 39 -58.21 -25.67 -10.92
C ALA A 39 -58.69 -26.88 -11.74
N TYR A 40 -59.96 -27.31 -11.62
CA TYR A 40 -60.48 -28.46 -12.36
C TYR A 40 -60.82 -28.11 -13.81
N THR A 41 -61.30 -26.88 -14.03
CA THR A 41 -61.74 -26.43 -15.36
C THR A 41 -60.77 -25.46 -16.03
N ASP A 42 -59.68 -25.10 -15.33
CA ASP A 42 -58.67 -24.10 -15.72
C ASP A 42 -59.29 -22.75 -16.12
N LYS A 43 -60.30 -22.34 -15.35
CA LYS A 43 -61.06 -21.11 -15.59
C LYS A 43 -60.92 -20.15 -14.43
N VAL A 44 -60.86 -18.87 -14.77
CA VAL A 44 -60.88 -17.77 -13.83
C VAL A 44 -62.26 -17.12 -13.89
N ILE A 45 -62.93 -17.12 -12.74
CA ILE A 45 -64.24 -16.51 -12.53
C ILE A 45 -64.03 -15.13 -11.92
N LEU A 46 -64.44 -14.09 -12.64
CA LEU A 46 -64.30 -12.69 -12.26
C LEU A 46 -65.68 -12.08 -12.00
N ILE A 47 -65.84 -11.44 -10.84
CA ILE A 47 -67.05 -10.71 -10.49
C ILE A 47 -66.74 -9.22 -10.52
N ASN A 48 -67.40 -8.47 -11.39
CA ASN A 48 -67.18 -7.04 -11.55
C ASN A 48 -68.44 -6.24 -11.17
N LYS A 49 -68.27 -5.02 -10.65
CA LYS A 49 -69.37 -4.08 -10.43
C LYS A 49 -69.72 -3.38 -11.74
N ASN A 50 -70.99 -3.36 -12.12
CA ASN A 50 -71.44 -2.60 -13.27
C ASN A 50 -71.38 -1.08 -12.96
N THR A 51 -70.80 -0.31 -13.88
CA THR A 51 -70.57 1.13 -13.70
C THR A 51 -71.87 1.95 -13.82
N GLY A 52 -72.94 1.41 -14.43
CA GLY A 52 -74.21 2.12 -14.66
C GLY A 52 -75.39 1.67 -13.80
N ASN A 53 -75.30 0.52 -13.13
CA ASN A 53 -76.38 -0.04 -12.30
C ASN A 53 -75.77 -0.84 -11.14
N ASN A 54 -76.42 -0.93 -9.98
CA ASN A 54 -75.88 -1.67 -8.81
C ASN A 54 -75.75 -3.21 -9.01
N GLY A 55 -75.93 -3.70 -10.24
CA GLY A 55 -75.75 -5.10 -10.61
C GLY A 55 -74.28 -5.55 -10.63
N LYS A 56 -74.08 -6.86 -10.46
CA LYS A 56 -72.79 -7.53 -10.59
C LYS A 56 -72.77 -8.34 -11.89
N ASN A 57 -71.68 -8.26 -12.63
CA ASN A 57 -71.46 -9.06 -13.83
C ASN A 57 -70.45 -10.17 -13.51
N ILE A 58 -70.72 -11.38 -14.02
CA ILE A 58 -69.83 -12.54 -13.88
C ILE A 58 -69.18 -12.79 -15.24
N PHE A 59 -67.86 -12.81 -15.29
CA PHE A 59 -67.07 -13.18 -16.45
C PHE A 59 -66.33 -14.47 -16.15
N ILE A 60 -66.37 -15.41 -17.09
CA ILE A 60 -65.62 -16.67 -17.01
C ILE A 60 -64.67 -16.66 -18.20
N LYS A 61 -63.37 -16.69 -17.92
CA LYS A 61 -62.32 -16.78 -18.94
C LYS A 61 -61.41 -17.96 -18.66
N LYS A 62 -60.78 -18.51 -19.70
CA LYS A 62 -59.68 -19.46 -19.52
C LYS A 62 -58.46 -18.73 -18.98
N LEU A 63 -57.62 -19.45 -18.22
CA LEU A 63 -56.38 -18.87 -17.70
C LEU A 63 -55.45 -18.41 -18.82
N GLU A 64 -55.38 -19.18 -19.92
CA GLU A 64 -54.57 -18.88 -21.10
C GLU A 64 -54.88 -17.50 -21.68
N GLU A 65 -56.17 -17.15 -21.80
CA GLU A 65 -56.66 -15.85 -22.31
C GLU A 65 -56.21 -14.65 -21.45
N LEU A 66 -55.90 -14.88 -20.17
CA LEU A 66 -55.38 -13.85 -19.26
C LEU A 66 -53.85 -13.75 -19.28
N THR A 67 -53.19 -14.68 -19.96
CA THR A 67 -51.72 -14.77 -20.06
C THR A 67 -51.18 -14.61 -21.48
N GLU A 68 -52.01 -14.19 -22.43
CA GLU A 68 -51.62 -14.05 -23.84
C GLU A 68 -50.58 -12.93 -24.05
N ILE A 69 -50.78 -11.77 -23.41
CA ILE A 69 -49.97 -10.58 -23.67
C ILE A 69 -49.07 -10.30 -22.47
N VAL A 70 -47.77 -10.56 -22.64
CA VAL A 70 -46.74 -10.24 -21.63
C VAL A 70 -46.36 -8.77 -21.73
N VAL A 71 -46.53 -8.03 -20.64
CA VAL A 71 -46.14 -6.62 -20.52
C VAL A 71 -44.69 -6.50 -20.07
N THR A 72 -44.32 -7.18 -18.99
CA THR A 72 -42.97 -7.09 -18.40
C THR A 72 -42.58 -8.40 -17.71
N GLN A 73 -41.29 -8.73 -17.75
CA GLN A 73 -40.72 -9.81 -16.94
C GLN A 73 -39.57 -9.29 -16.09
N LYS A 74 -39.62 -9.51 -14.77
CA LYS A 74 -38.60 -9.07 -13.80
C LYS A 74 -38.27 -10.19 -12.80
N ALA A 75 -37.11 -10.08 -12.15
CA ALA A 75 -36.76 -10.97 -11.06
C ALA A 75 -37.58 -10.64 -9.80
N LEU A 76 -38.04 -11.65 -9.06
CA LEU A 76 -38.79 -11.47 -7.80
C LEU A 76 -37.90 -10.83 -6.71
N TYR A 77 -36.62 -11.23 -6.65
CA TYR A 77 -35.59 -10.65 -5.80
C TYR A 77 -34.33 -10.35 -6.62
N SER A 78 -33.74 -9.17 -6.42
CA SER A 78 -32.44 -8.79 -6.99
C SER A 78 -31.37 -8.80 -5.90
N SER A 79 -30.29 -9.57 -6.11
CA SER A 79 -29.15 -9.55 -5.17
C SER A 79 -28.30 -8.32 -5.43
N ASN A 80 -28.10 -7.48 -4.41
CA ASN A 80 -27.32 -6.24 -4.51
C ASN A 80 -25.80 -6.48 -4.39
N ASN A 81 -25.33 -7.65 -4.84
CA ASN A 81 -23.96 -8.15 -4.58
C ASN A 81 -22.86 -7.37 -5.32
N SER A 82 -23.21 -6.65 -6.39
CA SER A 82 -22.22 -5.94 -7.21
C SER A 82 -21.57 -4.77 -6.48
N ARG A 83 -22.28 -4.09 -5.56
CA ARG A 83 -21.74 -2.93 -4.83
C ARG A 83 -20.56 -3.31 -3.94
N TYR A 84 -20.63 -4.43 -3.23
CA TYR A 84 -19.57 -4.87 -2.31
C TYR A 84 -18.26 -5.24 -3.04
N LEU A 85 -18.36 -5.76 -4.26
CA LEU A 85 -17.18 -6.06 -5.09
C LEU A 85 -16.42 -4.80 -5.48
N PHE A 86 -17.13 -3.71 -5.82
CA PHE A 86 -16.49 -2.43 -6.14
C PHE A 86 -15.78 -1.80 -4.93
N TRP A 87 -16.39 -1.85 -3.73
CA TRP A 87 -15.75 -1.37 -2.50
C TRP A 87 -14.53 -2.20 -2.12
N GLY A 88 -14.59 -3.53 -2.29
CA GLY A 88 -13.46 -4.42 -2.04
C GLY A 88 -12.26 -4.11 -2.96
N LEU A 89 -12.50 -3.97 -4.25
CA LEU A 89 -11.46 -3.62 -5.23
C LEU A 89 -10.82 -2.26 -4.94
N GLY A 90 -11.63 -1.26 -4.59
CA GLY A 90 -11.12 0.07 -4.23
C GLY A 90 -10.19 0.06 -3.01
N SER A 91 -10.51 -0.74 -2.00
CA SER A 91 -9.70 -0.89 -0.79
C SER A 91 -8.32 -1.50 -1.07
N VAL A 92 -8.27 -2.53 -1.93
CA VAL A 92 -7.01 -3.19 -2.31
C VAL A 92 -6.08 -2.24 -3.08
N ILE A 93 -6.63 -1.45 -4.01
CA ILE A 93 -5.87 -0.46 -4.77
C ILE A 93 -5.28 0.61 -3.84
N LEU A 94 -6.08 1.11 -2.89
CA LEU A 94 -5.62 2.10 -1.91
C LEU A 94 -4.44 1.58 -1.08
N LEU A 95 -4.50 0.33 -0.63
CA LEU A 95 -3.41 -0.31 0.12
C LEU A 95 -2.11 -0.42 -0.70
N LEU A 96 -2.21 -0.80 -1.97
CA LEU A 96 -1.05 -0.88 -2.85
C LEU A 96 -0.37 0.49 -3.05
N VAL A 97 -1.17 1.55 -3.24
CA VAL A 97 -0.66 2.92 -3.37
C VAL A 97 0.08 3.35 -2.08
N LEU A 98 -0.48 3.06 -0.91
CA LEU A 98 0.16 3.38 0.37
C LEU A 98 1.50 2.64 0.57
N ILE A 99 1.59 1.37 0.14
CA ILE A 99 2.83 0.60 0.22
C ILE A 99 3.91 1.21 -0.69
N ILE A 100 3.56 1.57 -1.93
CA ILE A 100 4.49 2.19 -2.89
C ILE A 100 4.98 3.55 -2.39
N LEU A 101 4.07 4.38 -1.85
CA LEU A 101 4.41 5.67 -1.26
C LEU A 101 5.36 5.51 -0.07
N ARG A 102 5.09 4.56 0.83
CA ARG A 102 5.97 4.26 1.96
C ARG A 102 7.36 3.86 1.49
N GLN A 103 7.47 2.95 0.51
CA GLN A 103 8.77 2.50 0.01
C GLN A 103 9.57 3.64 -0.63
N THR A 104 8.93 4.45 -1.48
CA THR A 104 9.60 5.56 -2.18
C THR A 104 10.06 6.65 -1.23
N ILE A 105 9.26 7.01 -0.23
CA ILE A 105 9.65 7.98 0.81
C ILE A 105 10.78 7.42 1.66
N PHE A 106 10.65 6.20 2.17
CA PHE A 106 11.64 5.61 3.09
C PHE A 106 13.01 5.38 2.43
N VAL A 107 13.02 4.99 1.15
CA VAL A 107 14.26 4.84 0.37
C VAL A 107 14.93 6.19 0.12
N LYS A 108 14.16 7.24 -0.19
CA LYS A 108 14.71 8.60 -0.36
C LYS A 108 15.29 9.15 0.94
N PHE A 109 14.60 8.94 2.07
CA PHE A 109 15.11 9.34 3.39
C PHE A 109 16.43 8.64 3.74
N LYS A 110 16.53 7.31 3.54
CA LYS A 110 17.79 6.59 3.79
C LYS A 110 18.94 7.02 2.88
N LYS A 111 18.68 7.33 1.60
CA LYS A 111 19.72 7.85 0.69
C LYS A 111 20.23 9.24 1.10
N GLY A 112 19.41 10.04 1.77
CA GLY A 112 19.78 11.37 2.24
C GLY A 112 20.69 11.40 3.48
N GLU A 113 20.88 10.27 4.17
CA GLU A 113 21.63 10.21 5.43
C GLU A 113 23.01 9.53 5.30
N SER A 114 23.36 9.02 4.12
CA SER A 114 24.66 8.40 3.88
C SER A 114 25.64 9.36 3.22
N ILE A 115 26.90 9.35 3.66
CA ILE A 115 28.00 9.99 2.94
C ILE A 115 28.31 9.17 1.69
N ILE A 116 28.51 9.85 0.57
CA ILE A 116 28.94 9.27 -0.70
C ILE A 116 30.40 9.62 -0.91
N TYR A 117 31.24 8.62 -1.19
CA TYR A 117 32.64 8.80 -1.57
C TYR A 117 32.81 8.44 -3.05
N ASN A 118 33.16 9.42 -3.88
CA ASN A 118 33.47 9.22 -5.29
C ASN A 118 34.97 8.91 -5.43
N LYS A 119 35.28 7.66 -5.80
CA LYS A 119 36.67 7.17 -5.92
C LYS A 119 37.40 7.74 -7.14
N LYS A 120 36.71 8.07 -8.23
CA LYS A 120 37.32 8.67 -9.45
C LYS A 120 37.82 10.08 -9.19
N ASN A 121 36.99 10.89 -8.55
CA ASN A 121 37.29 12.31 -8.32
C ASN A 121 37.90 12.54 -6.93
N ASN A 122 37.96 11.51 -6.09
CA ASN A 122 38.39 11.57 -4.69
C ASN A 122 37.62 12.65 -3.89
N THR A 123 36.31 12.73 -4.10
CA THR A 123 35.43 13.73 -3.46
C THR A 123 34.39 13.07 -2.55
N PHE A 124 33.93 13.83 -1.56
CA PHE A 124 32.88 13.43 -0.64
C PHE A 124 31.62 14.26 -0.85
N GLU A 125 30.46 13.62 -0.76
CA GLU A 125 29.16 14.27 -0.86
C GLU A 125 28.23 13.81 0.26
N PHE A 126 27.42 14.72 0.78
CA PHE A 126 26.36 14.43 1.73
C PHE A 126 25.14 15.30 1.42
N LYS A 127 23.95 14.68 1.33
CA LYS A 127 22.73 15.39 0.92
C LYS A 127 22.92 16.21 -0.37
N GLN A 128 23.62 15.64 -1.36
CA GLN A 128 23.93 16.27 -2.66
C GLN A 128 24.81 17.53 -2.56
N LYS A 129 25.48 17.76 -1.42
CA LYS A 129 26.44 18.84 -1.23
C LYS A 129 27.84 18.26 -1.07
N ALA A 130 28.81 18.86 -1.75
CA ALA A 130 30.22 18.49 -1.60
C ALA A 130 30.71 18.81 -0.18
N ILE A 131 31.45 17.87 0.41
CA ILE A 131 32.12 18.03 1.69
C ILE A 131 33.62 18.21 1.41
N VAL A 132 34.16 19.33 1.84
CA VAL A 132 35.60 19.60 1.79
C VAL A 132 36.22 19.20 3.11
N PHE A 133 37.14 18.25 3.12
CA PHE A 133 37.97 17.90 4.28
C PHE A 133 39.34 18.54 4.15
N GLU A 134 40.00 18.81 5.28
CA GLU A 134 41.43 19.16 5.25
C GLU A 134 42.26 17.95 4.82
N LYS A 135 43.46 18.18 4.29
CA LYS A 135 44.31 17.13 3.69
C LYS A 135 44.45 15.90 4.59
N GLU A 136 44.76 16.12 5.86
CA GLU A 136 44.95 15.07 6.85
C GLU A 136 43.66 14.32 7.19
N GLN A 137 42.56 15.05 7.38
CA GLN A 137 41.23 14.48 7.62
C GLN A 137 40.76 13.64 6.42
N HIS A 138 41.02 14.13 5.21
CA HIS A 138 40.68 13.46 3.96
C HIS A 138 41.40 12.12 3.83
N LEU A 139 42.73 12.12 4.00
CA LEU A 139 43.55 10.91 3.93
C LEU A 139 43.12 9.88 5.00
N LEU A 140 42.90 10.34 6.22
CA LEU A 140 42.41 9.49 7.31
C LEU A 140 41.03 8.89 6.96
N PHE A 141 40.10 9.69 6.45
CA PHE A 141 38.76 9.20 6.17
C PHE A 141 38.74 8.20 5.01
N VAL A 142 39.49 8.46 3.94
CA VAL A 142 39.69 7.51 2.84
C VAL A 142 40.31 6.20 3.35
N PHE A 143 41.32 6.27 4.22
CA PHE A 143 41.93 5.09 4.81
C PHE A 143 40.94 4.27 5.64
N LEU A 144 40.10 4.93 6.44
CA LEU A 144 39.06 4.28 7.25
C LEU A 144 37.97 3.63 6.37
N ILE A 145 37.56 4.28 5.28
CA ILE A 145 36.59 3.74 4.32
C ILE A 145 37.14 2.48 3.63
N ASN A 146 38.41 2.52 3.20
CA ASN A 146 39.06 1.36 2.57
C ASN A 146 39.19 0.15 3.52
N ASN A 147 39.05 0.37 4.82
CA ASN A 147 39.15 -0.66 5.85
C ASN A 147 37.85 -0.77 6.67
N GLN A 148 36.70 -0.34 6.13
CA GLN A 148 35.46 -0.17 6.89
C GLN A 148 34.98 -1.46 7.59
N ASP A 149 35.35 -2.63 7.10
CA ASP A 149 34.86 -3.91 7.62
C ASP A 149 35.68 -4.42 8.81
N LYS A 150 36.88 -3.88 9.04
CA LYS A 150 37.85 -4.41 10.00
C LYS A 150 38.17 -3.39 11.09
N PHE A 151 38.50 -3.90 12.26
CA PHE A 151 39.13 -3.09 13.30
C PHE A 151 40.62 -2.92 12.99
N ILE A 152 41.10 -1.69 13.08
CA ILE A 152 42.46 -1.31 12.71
C ILE A 152 43.19 -0.81 13.96
N LEU A 153 44.44 -1.24 14.11
CA LEU A 153 45.34 -0.74 15.14
C LEU A 153 45.60 0.76 14.94
N LEU A 154 45.51 1.55 16.01
CA LEU A 154 45.83 2.99 15.97
C LEU A 154 47.23 3.26 15.39
N ASP A 155 48.20 2.39 15.68
CA ASP A 155 49.58 2.55 15.23
C ASP A 155 49.72 2.46 13.70
N LYS A 156 48.82 1.72 13.02
CA LYS A 156 48.82 1.67 11.54
C LYS A 156 48.45 3.03 10.93
N ILE A 157 47.70 3.84 11.67
CA ILE A 157 47.27 5.16 11.23
C ILE A 157 48.42 6.16 11.31
N ASN A 158 49.38 5.96 12.22
CA ASN A 158 50.56 6.82 12.35
C ASN A 158 51.36 6.93 11.04
N ALA A 159 51.34 5.88 10.22
CA ALA A 159 51.98 5.89 8.91
C ALA A 159 51.41 6.96 7.96
N LEU A 160 50.15 7.37 8.14
CA LEU A 160 49.51 8.42 7.32
C LEU A 160 50.00 9.84 7.69
N PHE A 161 50.54 10.00 8.91
CA PHE A 161 50.91 11.30 9.48
C PHE A 161 52.43 11.51 9.55
N LYS A 162 53.21 10.50 9.16
CA LYS A 162 54.67 10.58 9.13
C LYS A 162 55.11 11.42 7.93
N ASN A 163 55.82 12.50 8.19
CA ASN A 163 56.47 13.26 7.12
C ASN A 163 57.62 12.45 6.52
N GLN A 164 57.71 12.42 5.18
CA GLN A 164 58.74 11.63 4.48
C GLN A 164 60.14 12.25 4.62
N ASP A 165 60.21 13.57 4.81
CA ASP A 165 61.47 14.34 4.78
C ASP A 165 62.06 14.65 6.17
N THR A 166 61.37 14.27 7.26
CA THR A 166 61.81 14.56 8.63
C THR A 166 61.75 13.34 9.53
N GLN A 167 62.83 13.10 10.29
CA GLN A 167 62.81 12.13 11.40
C GLN A 167 62.04 12.73 12.58
N GLU A 168 60.72 12.71 12.50
CA GLU A 168 59.85 13.18 13.58
C GLU A 168 59.79 12.17 14.72
N SER A 169 59.69 12.69 15.95
CA SER A 169 59.48 11.84 17.13
C SER A 169 58.10 11.17 17.09
N TYR A 170 58.00 9.97 17.68
CA TYR A 170 56.74 9.23 17.79
C TYR A 170 55.64 10.04 18.49
N ILE A 171 56.02 10.87 19.48
CA ILE A 171 55.09 11.73 20.23
C ILE A 171 54.45 12.76 19.32
N THR A 172 55.23 13.38 18.42
CA THR A 172 54.74 14.38 17.46
C THR A 172 53.72 13.76 16.50
N ILE A 173 54.04 12.58 15.96
CA ILE A 173 53.16 11.87 15.01
C ILE A 173 51.84 11.50 15.69
N ASN A 174 51.89 10.95 16.91
CA ASN A 174 50.68 10.63 17.67
C ASN A 174 49.81 11.87 17.94
N LYS A 175 50.42 12.99 18.32
CA LYS A 175 49.69 14.24 18.57
C LYS A 175 48.97 14.73 17.30
N ARG A 176 49.64 14.68 16.15
CA ARG A 176 49.06 15.05 14.85
C ARG A 176 47.89 14.14 14.47
N ARG A 177 48.07 12.81 14.59
CA ARG A 177 46.99 11.83 14.40
C ARG A 177 45.79 12.12 15.30
N ASP A 178 46.01 12.35 16.60
CA ASP A 178 44.92 12.54 17.55
C ASP A 178 44.11 13.81 17.26
N ILE A 179 44.78 14.88 16.79
CA ILE A 179 44.14 16.11 16.30
C ILE A 179 43.28 15.79 15.06
N ALA A 180 43.86 15.15 14.05
CA ALA A 180 43.15 14.83 12.81
C ALA A 180 41.94 13.90 13.04
N VAL A 181 42.05 12.92 13.94
CA VAL A 181 40.93 12.05 14.36
C VAL A 181 39.85 12.88 15.05
N LYS A 182 40.22 13.75 15.99
CA LYS A 182 39.26 14.58 16.73
C LYS A 182 38.50 15.52 15.81
N GLU A 183 39.19 16.17 14.89
CA GLU A 183 38.58 17.08 13.91
C GLU A 183 37.70 16.34 12.91
N LEU A 184 38.15 15.21 12.37
CA LEU A 184 37.35 14.37 11.48
C LEU A 184 36.06 13.93 12.17
N VAL A 185 36.14 13.42 13.40
CA VAL A 185 34.97 12.98 14.16
C VAL A 185 34.05 14.14 14.48
N PHE A 186 34.59 15.31 14.87
CA PHE A 186 33.79 16.51 15.10
C PHE A 186 33.00 16.91 13.85
N LYS A 187 33.66 16.94 12.70
CA LYS A 187 33.04 17.30 11.42
C LYS A 187 31.96 16.30 11.01
N LEU A 188 32.23 15.00 11.16
CA LEU A 188 31.25 13.94 10.90
C LEU A 188 30.07 13.99 11.88
N LYS A 189 30.31 14.31 13.16
CA LYS A 189 29.25 14.53 14.16
C LYS A 189 28.33 15.66 13.75
N THR A 190 28.90 16.79 13.33
CA THR A 190 28.13 17.94 12.85
C THR A 190 27.34 17.62 11.58
N LEU A 191 27.91 16.85 10.65
CA LEU A 191 27.26 16.48 9.39
C LEU A 191 26.13 15.46 9.58
N LEU A 192 26.38 14.41 10.37
CA LEU A 192 25.49 13.26 10.53
C LEU A 192 24.56 13.35 11.73
N ASN A 193 24.78 14.33 12.61
CA ASN A 193 24.11 14.43 13.91
C ASN A 193 24.21 13.13 14.74
N LYS A 194 25.40 12.54 14.76
CA LYS A 194 25.71 11.28 15.43
C LYS A 194 26.70 11.46 16.56
N GLU A 195 26.63 10.61 17.57
CA GLU A 195 27.58 10.65 18.68
C GLU A 195 28.97 10.10 18.29
N ARG A 196 30.00 10.51 19.02
CA ARG A 196 31.41 10.12 18.75
C ARG A 196 31.56 8.60 18.60
N ASN A 197 30.93 7.85 19.49
CA ASN A 197 31.03 6.39 19.55
C ASN A 197 30.30 5.68 18.41
N GLU A 198 29.38 6.37 17.72
CA GLU A 198 28.66 5.85 16.56
C GLU A 198 29.45 6.10 15.26
N ILE A 199 30.29 7.13 15.24
CA ILE A 199 31.15 7.47 14.10
C ILE A 199 32.39 6.59 14.10
N LEU A 200 33.03 6.46 15.27
CA LEU A 200 34.29 5.75 15.42
C LEU A 200 34.19 4.79 16.61
N ILE A 201 34.12 3.51 16.30
CA ILE A 201 33.98 2.43 17.27
C ILE A 201 35.37 2.08 17.77
N GLU A 202 35.67 2.44 19.02
CA GLU A 202 36.91 2.08 19.69
C GLU A 202 36.72 0.77 20.48
N ARG A 203 37.68 -0.15 20.36
CA ARG A 203 37.74 -1.35 21.21
C ARG A 203 39.17 -1.66 21.65
N LYS A 204 39.31 -2.41 22.74
CA LYS A 204 40.60 -3.00 23.12
C LYS A 204 40.85 -4.23 22.25
N ASN A 205 42.10 -4.44 21.84
CA ASN A 205 42.47 -5.62 21.08
C ASN A 205 42.29 -6.90 21.93
N ASP A 206 41.82 -7.98 21.31
CA ASP A 206 41.49 -9.23 21.99
C ASP A 206 42.73 -9.97 22.54
N LYS A 207 43.90 -9.76 21.91
CA LYS A 207 45.18 -10.37 22.30
C LYS A 207 45.97 -9.53 23.29
N ASP A 208 45.98 -8.20 23.14
CA ASP A 208 46.63 -7.28 24.08
C ASP A 208 45.70 -6.12 24.45
N LYS A 209 45.20 -6.15 25.69
CA LYS A 209 44.27 -5.14 26.23
C LYS A 209 44.85 -3.73 26.33
N ARG A 210 46.18 -3.56 26.19
CA ARG A 210 46.86 -2.26 26.18
C ARG A 210 46.74 -1.57 24.81
N ILE A 211 46.44 -2.33 23.77
CA ILE A 211 46.36 -1.85 22.40
C ILE A 211 44.91 -1.48 22.07
N LYS A 212 44.72 -0.30 21.47
CA LYS A 212 43.43 0.18 20.99
C LYS A 212 43.28 -0.06 19.50
N GLU A 213 42.10 -0.51 19.12
CA GLU A 213 41.68 -0.64 17.74
C GLU A 213 40.49 0.27 17.48
N ILE A 214 40.39 0.76 16.25
CA ILE A 214 39.30 1.60 15.80
C ILE A 214 38.67 1.05 14.52
N LYS A 215 37.38 1.30 14.37
CA LYS A 215 36.60 0.97 13.17
C LYS A 215 35.65 2.10 12.86
N LEU A 216 35.37 2.32 11.57
CA LEU A 216 34.34 3.25 11.15
C LEU A 216 32.95 2.66 11.46
N GLY A 217 32.16 3.36 12.27
CA GLY A 217 30.81 2.93 12.66
C GLY A 217 29.70 3.42 11.73
N ILE A 218 30.02 4.31 10.80
CA ILE A 218 29.08 4.84 9.80
C ILE A 218 29.22 4.12 8.47
N SER A 219 28.08 3.93 7.77
CA SER A 219 28.07 3.40 6.42
C SER A 219 28.36 4.52 5.42
N VAL A 220 29.41 4.36 4.62
CA VAL A 220 29.76 5.26 3.51
C VAL A 220 29.49 4.53 2.20
N GLN A 221 28.75 5.14 1.29
CA GLN A 221 28.53 4.60 -0.04
C GLN A 221 29.72 4.95 -0.92
N VAL A 222 30.44 3.95 -1.39
CA VAL A 222 31.57 4.15 -2.31
C VAL A 222 31.05 4.01 -3.74
N ILE A 223 31.21 5.07 -4.54
CA ILE A 223 30.90 5.08 -5.97
C ILE A 223 32.21 5.16 -6.73
N GLY A 224 32.41 4.22 -7.66
CA GLY A 224 33.62 4.09 -8.49
C GLY A 224 33.30 4.31 -9.95
#